data_AF-A0A846TG39-F1
#
_entry.id   AF-A0A846TG39-F1
#
_cell.length_a   1.000
_cell.length_b   1.000
_cell.length_c   1.000
_cell.angle_alpha   90.00
_cell.angle_beta   90.00
_cell.angle_gamma   90.00
#
_symmetry.space_group_name_H-M   'P 1'
#
loop_
_entity.id
_entity.type
_entity.pdbx_description
1 polymer ?
#
loop_
_entity_poly.entity_id
_entity_poly.type
_entity_poly.pdbx_seq_one_letter_code
_entity_poly.pdbx_strand_id
1 'polypeptide(L)'
;MGLVSIVAREDFISLVTDFGIHQVIDDMRFKELIPDTAFIAFSGDEEYTLMAASAAETLIKQGFSLKELAESIQSSINNSMLLNNGRPFEAVVAGYSQNGEAQYHIISNAKPLESYYPRAGESLYYVNGHEPMLVLERSLKMYGMGTADQALAAQIHLFQEAAKFIPNVNNQAESYILTKAN
;
A
#
# COMPACT_ATOMS: atom_id res chain seq x y z
N MET A 1 13.02 6.04 2.69
CA MET A 1 11.63 5.78 2.25
C MET A 1 11.05 4.80 3.22
N GLY A 2 9.79 4.97 3.64
CA GLY A 2 9.13 3.98 4.49
C GLY A 2 8.82 2.69 3.73
N LEU A 3 8.61 1.60 4.45
CA LEU A 3 8.08 0.36 3.87
C LEU A 3 6.56 0.37 3.93
N VAL A 4 5.95 -0.14 2.86
CA VAL A 4 4.51 -0.36 2.70
C VAL A 4 4.36 -1.78 2.18
N SER A 5 3.81 -2.66 3.01
CA SER A 5 3.52 -4.04 2.68
C SER A 5 2.03 -4.30 2.71
N ILE A 6 1.54 -5.07 1.75
CA ILE A 6 0.15 -5.50 1.66
C ILE A 6 0.07 -7.01 1.41
N VAL A 7 -0.90 -7.66 2.04
CA VAL A 7 -1.37 -9.00 1.72
C VAL A 7 -2.87 -8.92 1.51
N ALA A 8 -3.35 -9.40 0.38
CA ALA A 8 -4.75 -9.32 -0.02
C ALA A 8 -5.30 -10.70 -0.38
N ARG A 9 -6.49 -10.98 0.15
CA ARG A 9 -7.32 -12.15 -0.12
C ARG A 9 -8.75 -11.71 -0.34
N GLU A 10 -9.60 -12.63 -0.79
CA GLU A 10 -11.02 -12.34 -1.03
C GLU A 10 -11.77 -11.89 0.24
N ASP A 11 -11.29 -12.30 1.42
CA ASP A 11 -11.93 -12.14 2.72
C ASP A 11 -11.27 -11.09 3.63
N PHE A 12 -9.99 -10.77 3.38
CA PHE A 12 -9.29 -9.69 4.08
C PHE A 12 -8.23 -9.00 3.23
N ILE A 13 -7.90 -7.77 3.60
CA ILE A 13 -6.73 -7.03 3.13
C ILE A 13 -5.97 -6.55 4.37
N SER A 14 -4.69 -6.90 4.47
CA SER A 14 -3.80 -6.48 5.55
C SER A 14 -2.70 -5.57 5.00
N LEU A 15 -2.58 -4.38 5.59
CA LEU A 15 -1.54 -3.40 5.33
C LEU A 15 -0.63 -3.31 6.56
N VAL A 16 0.68 -3.25 6.33
CA VAL A 16 1.66 -2.87 7.35
C VAL A 16 2.60 -1.82 6.77
N THR A 17 2.83 -0.75 7.52
CA THR A 17 3.68 0.38 7.12
C THR A 17 4.41 0.94 8.33
N ASP A 18 5.61 1.49 8.13
CA ASP A 18 6.43 2.08 9.19
C ASP A 18 6.41 3.61 9.20
N PHE A 19 5.65 4.19 8.27
CA PHE A 19 5.56 5.64 8.02
C PHE A 19 6.91 6.37 7.80
N GLY A 20 8.01 5.63 7.71
CA GLY A 20 9.36 6.14 7.70
C GLY A 20 9.73 7.03 8.90
N ILE A 21 10.78 7.84 8.73
CA ILE A 21 11.38 8.65 9.81
C ILE A 21 10.66 10.00 10.08
N HIS A 22 9.55 10.29 9.40
CA HIS A 22 8.92 11.61 9.50
C HIS A 22 7.79 11.58 10.53
N GLN A 23 8.12 11.92 11.77
CA GLN A 23 7.18 12.20 12.86
C GLN A 23 6.53 13.60 12.68
N VAL A 24 5.89 13.86 11.53
CA VAL A 24 5.09 15.08 11.37
C VAL A 24 3.65 14.78 11.81
N ILE A 25 3.04 15.75 12.50
CA ILE A 25 1.85 15.66 13.35
C ILE A 25 0.54 15.28 12.62
N ASP A 26 0.56 15.14 11.29
CA ASP A 26 -0.52 14.55 10.49
C ASP A 26 0.11 13.49 9.58
N ASP A 27 -0.17 12.21 9.84
CA ASP A 27 0.49 11.12 9.13
C ASP A 27 -0.05 10.97 7.70
N MET A 28 0.49 11.78 6.79
CA MET A 28 0.10 11.81 5.38
C MET A 28 0.45 10.51 4.63
N ARG A 29 1.15 9.56 5.26
CA ARG A 29 1.60 8.31 4.64
C ARG A 29 0.55 7.22 4.65
N PHE A 30 -0.57 7.42 5.33
CA PHE A 30 -1.74 6.56 5.24
C PHE A 30 -3.01 7.39 5.29
N LYS A 31 -4.03 6.91 4.58
CA LYS A 31 -5.34 7.53 4.61
C LYS A 31 -6.42 6.51 4.34
N GLU A 32 -7.39 6.44 5.23
CA GLU A 32 -8.68 5.84 4.92
C GLU A 32 -9.42 6.71 3.91
N LEU A 33 -9.77 6.12 2.78
CA LEU A 33 -10.49 6.77 1.70
C LEU A 33 -12.00 6.65 1.90
N ILE A 34 -12.42 5.44 2.28
CA ILE A 34 -13.80 5.11 2.66
C ILE A 34 -13.67 4.27 3.93
N PRO A 35 -14.28 4.69 5.06
CA PRO A 35 -14.20 3.97 6.32
C PRO A 35 -14.49 2.49 6.14
N ASP A 36 -13.64 1.64 6.73
CA ASP A 36 -13.75 0.17 6.71
C ASP A 36 -13.82 -0.48 5.31
N THR A 37 -13.57 0.27 4.23
CA THR A 37 -13.79 -0.21 2.86
C THR A 37 -12.56 -0.03 1.97
N ALA A 38 -11.87 1.10 2.09
CA ALA A 38 -10.73 1.41 1.23
C ALA A 38 -9.74 2.36 1.89
N PHE A 39 -8.46 2.20 1.57
CA PHE A 39 -7.37 3.06 2.02
C PHE A 39 -6.36 3.31 0.90
N ILE A 40 -5.46 4.26 1.15
CA ILE A 40 -4.24 4.49 0.39
C ILE A 40 -3.06 4.64 1.36
N ALA A 41 -1.93 4.03 1.01
CA ALA A 41 -0.68 4.14 1.75
C ALA A 41 0.46 4.56 0.83
N PHE A 42 1.40 5.35 1.33
CA PHE A 42 2.40 6.03 0.51
C PHE A 42 3.83 5.75 0.98
N SER A 43 4.73 5.60 0.01
CA SER A 43 6.17 5.56 0.23
C SER A 43 6.89 6.45 -0.78
N GLY A 44 7.79 7.30 -0.29
CA GLY A 44 8.54 8.20 -1.15
C GLY A 44 8.49 9.65 -0.70
N ASP A 45 8.62 10.51 -1.69
CA ASP A 45 8.64 11.96 -1.56
C ASP A 45 7.27 12.53 -1.11
N GLU A 46 7.35 13.54 -0.25
CA GLU A 46 6.22 14.13 0.47
C GLU A 46 5.32 14.97 -0.44
N GLU A 47 5.87 15.64 -1.44
CA GLU A 47 5.11 16.47 -2.38
C GLU A 47 4.20 15.60 -3.23
N TYR A 48 4.72 14.48 -3.75
CA TYR A 48 3.91 13.50 -4.47
C TYR A 48 2.88 12.83 -3.56
N THR A 49 3.24 12.56 -2.30
CA THR A 49 2.32 11.99 -1.30
C THR A 49 1.14 12.92 -1.06
N LEU A 50 1.39 14.22 -0.83
CA LEU A 50 0.34 15.22 -0.63
C LEU A 50 -0.58 15.33 -1.85
N MET A 51 0.01 15.42 -3.04
CA MET A 51 -0.74 15.51 -4.29
C MET A 51 -1.63 14.29 -4.49
N ALA A 52 -1.09 13.09 -4.30
CA ALA A 52 -1.83 11.84 -4.46
C ALA A 52 -2.93 11.70 -3.40
N ALA A 53 -2.67 12.04 -2.14
CA ALA A 53 -3.68 12.02 -1.09
C ALA A 53 -4.84 12.98 -1.38
N SER A 54 -4.55 14.21 -1.79
CA SER A 54 -5.56 15.22 -2.15
C SER A 54 -6.37 14.80 -3.38
N ALA A 55 -5.72 14.20 -4.38
CA ALA A 55 -6.38 13.67 -5.56
C ALA A 55 -7.31 12.50 -5.19
N ALA A 56 -6.83 11.57 -4.36
CA ALA A 56 -7.60 10.41 -3.93
C ALA A 56 -8.90 10.81 -3.22
N GLU A 57 -8.84 11.74 -2.27
CA GLU A 57 -10.04 12.24 -1.59
C GLU A 57 -11.06 12.85 -2.55
N THR A 58 -10.58 13.63 -3.51
CA THR A 58 -11.44 14.33 -4.48
C THR A 58 -12.13 13.32 -5.40
N LEU A 59 -11.38 12.35 -5.90
CA LEU A 59 -11.87 11.33 -6.83
C LEU A 59 -12.87 10.38 -6.17
N ILE A 60 -12.62 9.97 -4.91
CA ILE A 60 -13.60 9.19 -4.12
C ILE A 60 -14.90 9.96 -3.93
N LYS A 61 -14.84 11.25 -3.57
CA LYS A 61 -16.04 12.11 -3.44
C LYS A 61 -16.80 12.27 -4.74
N GLN A 62 -16.12 12.13 -5.89
CA GLN A 62 -16.73 12.14 -7.22
C GLN A 62 -17.30 10.77 -7.64
N GLY A 63 -17.13 9.73 -6.83
CA GLY A 63 -17.68 8.39 -7.08
C GLY A 63 -16.81 7.51 -7.96
N PHE A 64 -15.52 7.84 -8.14
CA PHE A 64 -14.59 7.01 -8.90
C PHE A 64 -14.34 5.68 -8.19
N SER A 65 -14.22 4.60 -8.96
CA SER A 65 -13.74 3.32 -8.45
C SER A 65 -12.26 3.41 -8.03
N LEU A 66 -11.80 2.46 -7.20
CA LEU A 66 -10.39 2.41 -6.75
C LEU A 66 -9.41 2.33 -7.92
N LYS A 67 -9.78 1.61 -8.99
CA LYS A 67 -8.99 1.51 -10.21
C LYS A 67 -8.90 2.84 -10.95
N GLU A 68 -10.03 3.49 -11.21
CA GLU A 68 -10.05 4.78 -11.93
C GLU A 68 -9.32 5.87 -11.13
N LEU A 69 -9.43 5.83 -9.81
CA LEU A 69 -8.64 6.68 -8.92
C LEU A 69 -7.14 6.41 -9.09
N ALA A 70 -6.71 5.15 -9.05
CA ALA A 70 -5.30 4.80 -9.20
C ALA A 70 -4.74 5.19 -10.58
N GLU A 71 -5.52 4.99 -11.65
CA GLU A 71 -5.19 5.42 -13.02
C GLU A 71 -5.06 6.95 -13.10
N SER A 72 -5.95 7.69 -12.45
CA SER A 72 -5.94 9.16 -12.44
C SER A 72 -4.73 9.72 -11.70
N ILE A 73 -4.38 9.14 -10.54
CA ILE A 73 -3.18 9.51 -9.79
C ILE A 73 -1.93 9.16 -10.60
N GLN A 74 -1.84 7.94 -11.15
CA GLN A 74 -0.74 7.49 -12.00
C GLN A 74 -0.52 8.42 -13.20
N SER A 75 -1.59 8.83 -13.87
CA SER A 75 -1.53 9.78 -15.00
C SER A 75 -1.03 11.16 -14.54
N SER A 76 -1.49 11.63 -13.38
CA SER A 76 -1.10 12.94 -12.83
C SER A 76 0.37 12.99 -12.44
N ILE A 77 0.90 11.94 -11.79
CA ILE A 77 2.33 11.85 -11.45
C ILE A 77 3.21 11.75 -12.69
N ASN A 78 2.75 11.07 -13.75
CA ASN A 78 3.50 10.93 -15.00
C ASN A 78 3.43 12.18 -15.89
N ASN A 79 2.36 12.98 -15.81
CA ASN A 79 2.21 14.20 -16.61
C ASN A 79 2.80 15.44 -15.95
N SER A 80 3.14 15.36 -14.66
CA SER A 80 3.76 16.49 -13.97
C SER A 80 5.14 16.79 -14.58
N MET A 81 5.32 18.01 -15.11
CA MET A 81 6.62 18.53 -15.60
C MET A 81 7.74 18.47 -14.54
N LEU A 82 7.41 18.09 -13.30
CA LEU A 82 8.33 17.81 -12.19
C LEU A 82 9.13 16.50 -12.32
N LEU A 83 8.92 15.72 -13.40
CA LEU A 83 9.69 14.50 -13.74
C LEU A 83 11.23 14.68 -13.74
N ASN A 84 11.73 15.92 -13.73
CA ASN A 84 13.17 16.22 -13.77
C ASN A 84 13.91 16.04 -12.43
N ASN A 85 13.24 15.69 -11.33
CA ASN A 85 13.91 15.61 -10.02
C ASN A 85 14.34 14.19 -9.61
N GLY A 86 13.92 13.14 -10.33
CA GLY A 86 14.33 11.75 -10.07
C GLY A 86 13.94 11.19 -8.69
N ARG A 87 13.00 11.83 -7.98
CA ARG A 87 12.61 11.44 -6.63
C ARG A 87 11.60 10.29 -6.66
N PRO A 88 11.86 9.16 -5.97
CA PRO A 88 10.97 8.00 -6.03
C PRO A 88 9.66 8.24 -5.28
N PHE A 89 8.56 7.78 -5.87
CA PHE A 89 7.23 7.75 -5.29
C PHE A 89 6.53 6.44 -5.64
N GLU A 90 5.97 5.79 -4.63
CA GLU A 90 5.06 4.66 -4.76
C GLU A 90 3.88 4.81 -3.80
N ALA A 91 2.72 4.31 -4.20
CA ALA A 91 1.54 4.23 -3.35
C ALA A 91 0.78 2.94 -3.59
N VAL A 92 0.10 2.45 -2.55
CA VAL A 92 -0.80 1.31 -2.61
C VAL A 92 -2.20 1.79 -2.29
N VAL A 93 -3.11 1.69 -3.25
CA VAL A 93 -4.55 1.85 -3.02
C VAL A 93 -5.14 0.46 -2.88
N ALA A 94 -5.91 0.20 -1.83
CA ALA A 94 -6.53 -1.10 -1.64
C ALA A 94 -7.89 -0.98 -0.96
N GLY A 95 -8.73 -1.99 -1.19
CA GLY A 95 -10.06 -2.05 -0.61
C GLY A 95 -10.95 -3.04 -1.33
N TYR A 96 -12.24 -2.99 -1.02
CA TYR A 96 -13.25 -3.78 -1.70
C TYR A 96 -13.93 -2.96 -2.81
N SER A 97 -14.20 -3.60 -3.95
CA SER A 97 -15.03 -3.03 -5.01
C SER A 97 -16.48 -2.89 -4.54
N GLN A 98 -17.31 -2.19 -5.31
CA GLN A 98 -18.76 -2.12 -5.04
C GLN A 98 -19.44 -3.50 -5.06
N ASN A 99 -18.83 -4.49 -5.72
CA ASN A 99 -19.29 -5.88 -5.75
C ASN A 99 -18.71 -6.73 -4.59
N GLY A 100 -17.95 -6.12 -3.68
CA GLY A 100 -17.30 -6.81 -2.56
C GLY A 100 -16.08 -7.64 -2.97
N GLU A 101 -15.45 -7.35 -4.10
CA GLU A 101 -14.23 -8.02 -4.55
C GLU A 101 -13.01 -7.28 -4.00
N ALA A 102 -12.11 -8.00 -3.33
CA ALA A 102 -10.85 -7.42 -2.89
C ALA A 102 -10.00 -6.99 -4.10
N GLN A 103 -9.35 -5.84 -3.99
CA GLN A 103 -8.42 -5.34 -5.00
C GLN A 103 -7.36 -4.45 -4.37
N TYR A 104 -6.20 -4.41 -5.01
CA TYR A 104 -5.21 -3.38 -4.73
C TYR A 104 -4.47 -2.95 -6.01
N HIS A 105 -3.97 -1.72 -5.98
CA HIS A 105 -3.32 -1.07 -7.10
C HIS A 105 -2.02 -0.43 -6.64
N ILE A 106 -0.94 -0.67 -7.37
CA ILE A 106 0.38 -0.11 -7.11
C ILE A 106 0.62 1.03 -8.09
N ILE A 107 0.68 2.24 -7.55
CA ILE A 107 0.95 3.47 -8.27
C ILE A 107 2.43 3.77 -8.09
N SER A 108 3.15 4.10 -9.18
CA SER A 108 4.59 4.38 -9.11
C SER A 108 5.00 5.40 -10.17
N ASN A 109 5.90 6.32 -9.86
CA ASN A 109 6.49 7.18 -10.89
C ASN A 109 7.66 6.53 -11.65
N ALA A 110 8.00 5.28 -11.33
CA ALA A 110 9.07 4.52 -11.97
C ALA A 110 8.56 3.33 -12.80
N LYS A 111 7.31 2.90 -12.58
CA LYS A 111 6.71 1.72 -13.23
C LYS A 111 5.29 2.04 -13.72
N PRO A 112 4.77 1.28 -14.70
CA PRO A 112 3.34 1.31 -15.02
C PRO A 112 2.48 0.94 -13.81
N LEU A 113 1.23 1.39 -13.81
CA LEU A 113 0.23 0.98 -12.82
C LEU A 113 0.09 -0.55 -12.81
N GLU A 114 0.19 -1.15 -11.63
CA GLU A 114 -0.06 -2.58 -11.43
C GLU A 114 -1.38 -2.75 -10.66
N SER A 115 -2.20 -3.72 -11.05
CA SER A 115 -3.53 -3.94 -10.46
C SER A 115 -3.75 -5.43 -10.20
N TYR A 116 -4.26 -5.74 -9.01
CA TYR A 116 -4.34 -7.09 -8.49
C TYR A 116 -5.71 -7.36 -7.88
N TYR A 117 -6.23 -8.56 -8.16
CA TYR A 117 -7.59 -8.99 -7.81
C TYR A 117 -7.50 -10.43 -7.26
N PRO A 118 -7.32 -10.62 -5.95
CA PRO A 118 -7.24 -11.95 -5.36
C PRO A 118 -8.49 -12.77 -5.67
N ARG A 119 -8.31 -13.96 -6.24
CA ARG A 119 -9.41 -14.90 -6.46
C ARG A 119 -9.68 -15.74 -5.21
N ALA A 120 -10.76 -16.51 -5.24
CA ALA A 120 -11.09 -17.43 -4.16
C ALA A 120 -9.96 -18.40 -3.86
N GLY A 121 -9.54 -18.45 -2.60
CA GLY A 121 -8.40 -19.25 -2.13
C GLY A 121 -7.00 -18.75 -2.54
N GLU A 122 -6.90 -17.65 -3.30
CA GLU A 122 -5.64 -17.03 -3.68
C GLU A 122 -5.21 -15.99 -2.63
N SER A 123 -3.90 -15.83 -2.45
CA SER A 123 -3.32 -14.77 -1.63
C SER A 123 -2.29 -14.03 -2.45
N LEU A 124 -2.54 -12.75 -2.67
CA LEU A 124 -1.62 -11.85 -3.37
C LEU A 124 -0.93 -10.97 -2.34
N TYR A 125 0.29 -10.57 -2.63
CA TYR A 125 1.10 -9.79 -1.70
C TYR A 125 2.03 -8.85 -2.44
N TYR A 126 2.38 -7.76 -1.76
CA TYR A 126 3.33 -6.79 -2.25
C TYR A 126 4.08 -6.14 -1.08
N VAL A 127 5.30 -5.70 -1.37
CA VAL A 127 6.02 -4.70 -0.57
C VAL A 127 6.88 -3.87 -1.53
N ASN A 128 7.02 -2.58 -1.25
CA ASN A 128 7.88 -1.71 -2.03
C ASN A 128 9.36 -2.11 -1.89
N GLY A 129 10.03 -2.31 -3.03
CA GLY A 129 11.46 -2.63 -3.11
C GLY A 129 11.78 -4.12 -3.25
N HIS A 130 12.90 -4.40 -3.94
CA HIS A 130 13.31 -5.77 -4.26
C HIS A 130 13.79 -6.57 -3.03
N GLU A 131 14.68 -6.01 -2.21
CA GLU A 131 15.18 -6.69 -1.02
C GLU A 131 14.08 -6.94 0.03
N PRO A 132 13.19 -5.97 0.34
CA PRO A 132 11.99 -6.23 1.16
C PRO A 132 11.13 -7.37 0.63
N MET A 133 10.94 -7.47 -0.69
CA MET A 133 10.12 -8.53 -1.28
C MET A 133 10.68 -9.92 -0.97
N LEU A 134 12.00 -10.11 -1.08
CA LEU A 134 12.63 -11.39 -0.74
C LEU A 134 12.42 -11.76 0.73
N VAL A 135 12.44 -10.78 1.63
CA VAL A 135 12.17 -10.99 3.06
C VAL A 135 10.69 -11.29 3.30
N LEU A 136 9.78 -10.60 2.61
CA LEU A 136 8.34 -10.86 2.70
C LEU A 136 8.04 -12.29 2.28
N GLU A 137 8.55 -12.73 1.13
CA GLU A 137 8.37 -14.10 0.64
C GLU A 137 8.84 -15.16 1.64
N ARG A 138 9.99 -14.93 2.30
CA ARG A 138 10.49 -15.81 3.35
C ARG A 138 9.57 -15.79 4.57
N SER A 139 9.10 -14.61 4.97
CA SER A 139 8.23 -14.43 6.12
C SER A 139 6.86 -15.10 5.90
N LEU A 140 6.28 -14.96 4.71
CA LEU A 140 5.03 -15.62 4.33
C LEU A 140 5.16 -17.15 4.34
N LYS A 141 6.32 -17.70 3.99
CA LYS A 141 6.59 -19.16 4.12
C LYS A 141 6.70 -19.62 5.57
N MET A 142 7.11 -18.75 6.49
CA MET A 142 7.28 -19.07 7.91
C MET A 142 5.97 -18.94 8.70
N TYR A 143 5.22 -17.86 8.46
CA TYR A 143 4.03 -17.51 9.24
C TYR A 143 2.71 -17.80 8.51
N GLY A 144 2.75 -17.96 7.19
CA GLY A 144 1.58 -18.16 6.35
C GLY A 144 0.96 -16.85 5.87
N MET A 145 -0.10 -17.00 5.08
CA MET A 145 -0.96 -15.91 4.58
C MET A 145 -2.41 -16.38 4.41
N GLY A 146 -2.78 -17.43 5.17
CA GLY A 146 -4.09 -18.05 5.16
C GLY A 146 -5.19 -17.18 5.78
N THR A 147 -4.80 -16.41 6.78
CA THR A 147 -5.67 -15.57 7.62
C THR A 147 -5.02 -14.20 7.84
N ALA A 148 -5.81 -13.23 8.30
CA ALA A 148 -5.31 -11.89 8.61
C ALA A 148 -4.18 -11.93 9.65
N ASP A 149 -4.30 -12.75 10.69
CA ASP A 149 -3.27 -12.90 11.72
C ASP A 149 -1.95 -13.47 11.16
N GLN A 150 -2.03 -14.45 10.26
CA GLN A 150 -0.85 -15.03 9.62
C GLN A 150 -0.14 -14.01 8.73
N ALA A 151 -0.92 -13.30 7.90
CA ALA A 151 -0.42 -12.24 7.03
C ALA A 151 0.25 -11.14 7.85
N LEU A 152 -0.42 -10.67 8.91
CA LEU A 152 0.10 -9.65 9.81
C LEU A 152 1.40 -10.09 10.49
N ALA A 153 1.46 -11.33 11.00
CA ALA A 153 2.68 -11.87 11.60
C ALA A 153 3.85 -11.93 10.58
N ALA A 154 3.57 -12.35 9.34
CA ALA A 154 4.57 -12.35 8.27
C ALA A 154 5.06 -10.93 7.94
N GLN A 155 4.16 -9.95 7.86
CA GLN A 155 4.48 -8.57 7.56
C GLN A 155 5.25 -7.92 8.72
N ILE A 156 4.84 -8.10 9.98
CA ILE A 156 5.60 -7.60 11.14
C ILE A 156 7.01 -8.18 11.17
N HIS A 157 7.15 -9.49 10.93
CA HIS A 157 8.47 -10.12 10.84
C HIS A 157 9.32 -9.54 9.70
N LEU A 158 8.72 -9.26 8.54
CA LEU A 158 9.39 -8.54 7.45
C LEU A 158 9.99 -7.21 7.94
N PHE A 159 9.22 -6.38 8.66
CA PHE A 159 9.70 -5.09 9.12
C PHE A 159 10.85 -5.22 10.13
N GLN A 160 10.76 -6.20 11.03
CA GLN A 160 11.84 -6.52 11.98
C GLN A 160 13.14 -6.95 11.30
N GLU A 161 13.05 -7.77 10.25
CA GLU A 161 14.23 -8.21 9.50
C GLU A 161 14.77 -7.12 8.58
N ALA A 162 13.90 -6.41 7.86
CA ALA A 162 14.26 -5.33 6.94
C ALA A 162 14.96 -4.17 7.66
N ALA A 163 14.51 -3.80 8.86
CA ALA A 163 15.13 -2.74 9.67
C ALA A 163 16.60 -2.99 10.02
N LYS A 164 17.09 -4.25 9.92
CA LYS A 164 18.49 -4.59 10.20
C LYS A 164 19.46 -4.17 9.10
N PHE A 165 18.97 -3.98 7.88
CA PHE A 165 19.83 -3.75 6.71
C PHE A 165 19.33 -2.67 5.75
N ILE A 166 18.05 -2.28 5.83
CA ILE A 166 17.49 -1.19 5.02
C ILE A 166 17.48 0.09 5.86
N PRO A 167 18.25 1.12 5.47
CA PRO A 167 18.26 2.38 6.18
C PRO A 167 16.85 3.00 6.21
N ASN A 168 16.50 3.61 7.33
CA ASN A 168 15.26 4.39 7.51
C ASN A 168 13.96 3.58 7.58
N VAL A 169 14.07 2.25 7.69
CA VAL A 169 12.93 1.38 8.04
C VAL A 169 12.80 1.31 9.56
N ASN A 170 11.60 1.58 10.08
CA ASN A 170 11.33 1.52 11.52
C ASN A 170 10.78 0.14 11.92
N ASN A 171 11.16 -0.35 13.11
CA ASN A 171 10.61 -1.58 13.68
C ASN A 171 9.26 -1.36 14.39
N GLN A 172 8.88 -0.11 14.63
CA GLN A 172 7.54 0.28 15.05
C GLN A 172 6.66 0.45 13.81
N ALA A 173 6.12 -0.67 13.33
CA ALA A 173 5.20 -0.67 12.22
C ALA A 173 3.76 -0.53 12.71
N GLU A 174 2.95 0.21 11.96
CA GLU A 174 1.52 0.25 12.11
C GLU A 174 0.85 -0.70 11.13
N SER A 175 -0.29 -1.22 11.54
CA SER A 175 -1.04 -2.21 10.78
C SER A 175 -2.48 -1.80 10.65
N TYR A 176 -3.05 -2.07 9.47
CA TYR A 176 -4.45 -1.82 9.18
C TYR A 176 -5.04 -3.05 8.47
N ILE A 177 -6.24 -3.45 8.88
CA ILE A 177 -6.92 -4.63 8.33
C ILE A 177 -8.32 -4.24 7.88
N LEU A 178 -8.63 -4.55 6.63
CA LEU A 178 -9.98 -4.51 6.09
C LEU A 178 -10.53 -5.91 5.99
N THR A 179 -11.60 -6.20 6.71
CA THR A 179 -12.37 -7.44 6.56
C THR A 179 -13.55 -7.21 5.64
N LYS A 180 -13.88 -8.18 4.79
CA LYS A 180 -15.07 -8.10 3.95
C LYS A 180 -16.32 -7.95 4.83
N ALA A 181 -17.15 -6.96 4.55
CA ALA A 181 -18.43 -6.81 5.23
C ALA A 181 -19.31 -8.05 4.97
N ASN A 182 -19.88 -8.60 6.05
CA ASN A 182 -20.79 -9.77 5.99
C ASN A 182 -22.15 -9.41 5.40
#